data_AF-A0A2V3HL14-F1
#
_entry.id   AF-A0A2V3HL14-F1
#
_cell.length_a   1.000
_cell.length_b   1.000
_cell.length_c   1.000
_cell.angle_alpha   90.00
_cell.angle_beta   90.00
_cell.angle_gamma   90.00
#
_symmetry.space_group_name_H-M   'P 1'
#
loop_
_entity.id
_entity.type
_entity.pdbx_description
1 polymer ?
#
loop_
_entity_poly.entity_id
_entity_poly.type
_entity_poly.pdbx_seq_one_letter_code
_entity_poly.pdbx_strand_id
1 'polypeptide(L)'
;MSGARVALALALALLLLPSAAAETVTLTDGDASVSVSYNPVFRTGEAWFIDLEVENGDGYTVEAEFSGAEMRSKALPVAGGASFSFPGATFHSEAFNVPLELRLLRDGNVVANTTVEIDVSVPPAEDLLWLWGGMTVFWLGIAGYAGWLHRRQAELRRQLESHIAAAPDGGEDGD
;
A
#
# COMPACT_ATOMS: atom_id res chain seq x y z
N MET A 1 7.60 -24.14 -15.39
CA MET A 1 7.00 -22.80 -15.62
C MET A 1 8.12 -21.85 -16.06
N SER A 2 7.94 -21.09 -17.15
CA SER A 2 9.02 -20.19 -17.63
C SER A 2 9.10 -18.94 -16.74
N GLY A 3 10.31 -18.39 -16.56
CA GLY A 3 10.55 -17.21 -15.72
C GLY A 3 9.73 -15.98 -16.13
N ALA A 4 9.35 -15.89 -17.42
CA ALA A 4 8.46 -14.85 -17.93
C ALA A 4 7.07 -14.86 -17.29
N ARG A 5 6.52 -16.05 -16.97
CA ARG A 5 5.20 -16.16 -16.32
C ARG A 5 5.23 -15.74 -14.85
N VAL A 6 6.37 -15.94 -14.17
CA VAL A 6 6.55 -15.53 -12.77
C VAL A 6 6.73 -14.02 -12.65
N ALA A 7 7.52 -13.41 -13.55
CA ALA A 7 7.68 -11.96 -13.61
C ALA A 7 6.35 -11.23 -13.94
N LEU A 8 5.56 -11.79 -14.86
CA LEU A 8 4.24 -11.26 -15.19
C LEU A 8 3.27 -11.36 -14.01
N ALA A 9 3.27 -12.47 -13.27
CA ALA A 9 2.44 -12.65 -12.09
C ALA A 9 2.83 -11.68 -10.95
N LEU A 10 4.13 -11.41 -10.76
CA LEU A 10 4.61 -10.44 -9.76
C LEU A 10 4.25 -9.00 -10.15
N ALA A 11 4.40 -8.63 -11.42
CA ALA A 11 4.01 -7.32 -11.92
C ALA A 11 2.49 -7.10 -11.83
N LEU A 12 1.70 -8.15 -12.11
CA LEU A 12 0.25 -8.09 -11.96
C LEU A 12 -0.18 -8.00 -10.49
N ALA A 13 0.53 -8.67 -9.57
CA ALA A 13 0.29 -8.58 -8.13
C ALA A 13 0.62 -7.19 -7.56
N LEU A 14 1.67 -6.53 -8.07
CA LEU A 14 2.03 -5.15 -7.69
C LEU A 14 1.01 -4.12 -8.20
N LEU A 15 0.36 -4.38 -9.34
CA LEU A 15 -0.73 -3.54 -9.87
C LEU A 15 -2.06 -3.72 -9.12
N LEU A 16 -2.20 -4.77 -8.30
CA LEU A 16 -3.38 -5.09 -7.51
C LEU A 16 -3.28 -4.61 -6.05
N LEU A 17 -2.32 -3.72 -5.74
CA LEU A 17 -2.25 -3.11 -4.41
C LEU A 17 -3.59 -2.40 -4.11
N PRO A 18 -4.23 -2.70 -2.97
CA PRO A 18 -5.49 -2.06 -2.62
C PRO A 18 -5.24 -0.56 -2.40
N SER A 19 -5.65 0.27 -3.34
CA SER A 19 -5.94 1.66 -3.02
C SER A 19 -7.14 1.62 -2.09
N ALA A 20 -6.99 2.10 -0.85
CA ALA A 20 -8.13 2.32 0.02
C ALA A 20 -9.18 3.14 -0.75
N ALA A 21 -10.38 2.58 -0.90
CA ALA A 21 -11.47 3.28 -1.55
C ALA A 21 -11.86 4.49 -0.68
N ALA A 22 -12.19 5.60 -1.31
CA ALA A 22 -12.72 6.74 -0.58
C ALA A 22 -14.03 6.33 0.10
N GLU A 23 -14.17 6.66 1.37
CA GLU A 23 -15.40 6.53 2.15
C GLU A 23 -16.16 7.84 2.16
N THR A 24 -17.47 7.78 2.36
CA THR A 24 -18.33 8.96 2.38
C THR A 24 -19.29 8.90 3.56
N VAL A 25 -19.44 10.02 4.27
CA VAL A 25 -20.47 10.21 5.30
C VAL A 25 -21.23 11.51 5.04
N THR A 26 -22.53 11.52 5.32
CA THR A 26 -23.37 12.69 5.11
C THR A 26 -23.78 13.32 6.44
N LEU A 27 -23.60 14.63 6.56
CA LEU A 27 -24.13 15.46 7.65
C LEU A 27 -25.30 16.29 7.11
N THR A 28 -26.43 16.29 7.83
CA THR A 28 -27.64 17.00 7.39
C THR A 28 -28.23 17.84 8.50
N ASP A 29 -28.84 18.97 8.14
CA ASP A 29 -29.62 19.83 9.03
C ASP A 29 -30.70 20.56 8.23
N GLY A 30 -31.97 20.14 8.38
CA GLY A 30 -33.07 20.66 7.56
C GLY A 30 -32.85 20.41 6.07
N ASP A 31 -32.83 21.48 5.27
CA ASP A 31 -32.60 21.42 3.82
C ASP A 31 -31.11 21.43 3.43
N ALA A 32 -30.20 21.54 4.40
CA ALA A 32 -28.76 21.50 4.17
C ALA A 32 -28.22 20.07 4.24
N SER A 33 -27.35 19.73 3.31
CA SER A 33 -26.69 18.43 3.21
C SER A 33 -25.22 18.59 2.84
N VAL A 34 -24.36 17.86 3.53
CA VAL A 34 -22.91 17.88 3.31
C VAL A 34 -22.43 16.44 3.22
N SER A 35 -22.01 16.02 2.02
CA SER A 35 -21.35 14.73 1.81
C SER A 35 -19.85 14.90 1.98
N VAL A 36 -19.28 14.25 2.97
CA VAL A 36 -17.87 14.29 3.34
C VAL A 36 -17.20 13.03 2.81
N SER A 37 -16.30 13.17 1.84
CA SER A 37 -15.53 12.08 1.26
C SER A 37 -14.07 12.14 1.72
N TYR A 38 -13.54 11.01 2.15
CA TYR A 38 -12.18 10.91 2.70
C TYR A 38 -11.55 9.56 2.40
N ASN A 39 -10.22 9.48 2.43
CA ASN A 39 -9.51 8.19 2.36
C ASN A 39 -9.36 7.62 3.77
N PRO A 40 -9.82 6.40 4.08
CA PRO A 40 -9.72 5.84 5.42
C PRO A 40 -8.28 5.58 5.87
N VAL A 41 -7.29 5.75 4.97
CA VAL A 41 -5.86 5.68 5.29
C VAL A 41 -5.20 7.05 5.14
N PHE A 42 -4.66 7.56 6.23
CA PHE A 42 -3.76 8.71 6.29
C PHE A 42 -2.31 8.24 6.15
N ARG A 43 -1.58 8.70 5.14
CA ARG A 43 -0.15 8.40 4.98
C ARG A 43 0.70 9.51 5.56
N THR A 44 1.50 9.20 6.58
CA THR A 44 2.43 10.18 7.14
C THR A 44 3.42 10.65 6.08
N GLY A 45 3.72 11.94 6.05
CA GLY A 45 4.59 12.57 5.05
C GLY A 45 3.87 13.06 3.79
N GLU A 46 2.60 12.68 3.58
CA GLU A 46 1.76 13.16 2.47
C GLU A 46 0.61 14.01 3.01
N ALA A 47 0.20 15.04 2.26
CA ALA A 47 -1.01 15.79 2.62
C ALA A 47 -2.24 14.89 2.44
N TRP A 48 -3.12 14.87 3.44
CA TRP A 48 -4.36 14.11 3.41
C TRP A 48 -5.54 15.08 3.29
N PHE A 49 -6.53 14.71 2.49
CA PHE A 49 -7.60 15.61 2.06
C PHE A 49 -8.97 15.07 2.47
N ILE A 50 -9.86 15.99 2.81
CA ILE A 50 -11.28 15.77 2.94
C ILE A 50 -11.99 16.63 1.91
N ASP A 51 -12.79 15.98 1.08
CA ASP A 51 -13.61 16.62 0.05
C ASP A 51 -15.06 16.69 0.54
N LEU A 52 -15.70 17.83 0.30
CA LEU A 52 -17.06 18.14 0.72
C LEU A 52 -17.89 18.45 -0.51
N GLU A 53 -19.03 17.79 -0.66
CA GLU A 53 -20.08 18.18 -1.60
C GLU A 53 -21.26 18.74 -0.81
N VAL A 54 -21.65 19.97 -1.11
CA VAL A 54 -22.55 20.77 -0.27
C VAL A 54 -23.81 21.16 -1.04
N GLU A 55 -24.95 20.99 -0.39
CA GLU A 55 -26.26 21.51 -0.80
C GLU A 55 -26.81 22.42 0.31
N ASN A 56 -27.19 23.65 -0.03
CA ASN A 56 -27.75 24.66 0.88
C ASN A 56 -26.87 24.98 2.11
N GLY A 57 -25.55 25.09 1.92
CA GLY A 57 -24.57 25.29 3.00
C GLY A 57 -24.39 26.73 3.49
N ASP A 58 -25.22 27.69 3.09
CA ASP A 58 -25.06 29.09 3.51
C ASP A 58 -25.20 29.24 5.04
N GLY A 59 -24.27 29.97 5.65
CA GLY A 59 -24.21 30.14 7.11
C GLY A 59 -23.71 28.92 7.89
N TYR A 60 -23.28 27.85 7.21
CA TYR A 60 -22.72 26.66 7.85
C TYR A 60 -21.20 26.61 7.82
N THR A 61 -20.62 25.90 8.78
CA THR A 61 -19.19 25.58 8.86
C THR A 61 -19.00 24.10 9.16
N VAL A 62 -18.06 23.46 8.50
CA VAL A 62 -17.61 22.11 8.84
C VAL A 62 -16.32 22.21 9.63
N GLU A 63 -16.28 21.49 10.75
CA GLU A 63 -15.10 21.30 11.57
C GLU A 63 -14.69 19.83 11.55
N ALA A 64 -13.38 19.61 11.52
CA ALA A 64 -12.76 18.30 11.56
C ALA A 64 -11.61 18.29 12.56
N GLU A 65 -11.63 17.34 13.48
CA GLU A 65 -10.69 17.26 14.58
C GLU A 65 -10.24 15.81 14.82
N PHE A 66 -8.93 15.61 14.88
CA PHE A 66 -8.36 14.38 15.43
C PHE A 66 -8.13 14.54 16.92
N SER A 67 -8.33 13.46 17.68
CA SER A 67 -8.03 13.47 19.12
C SER A 67 -6.58 13.89 19.39
N GLY A 68 -6.41 15.06 20.02
CA GLY A 68 -5.09 15.61 20.38
C GLY A 68 -4.38 16.39 19.26
N ALA A 69 -5.03 16.65 18.13
CA ALA A 69 -4.49 17.49 17.05
C ALA A 69 -5.18 18.86 16.97
N GLU A 70 -4.66 19.74 16.11
CA GLU A 70 -5.28 21.04 15.84
C GLU A 70 -6.55 20.87 15.00
N MET A 71 -7.67 21.42 15.49
CA MET A 71 -8.94 21.45 14.78
C MET A 71 -8.85 22.25 13.48
N ARG A 72 -9.44 21.73 12.40
CA ARG A 72 -9.57 22.41 11.11
C ARG A 72 -11.02 22.80 10.89
N SER A 73 -11.26 24.03 10.46
CA SER A 73 -12.61 24.54 10.17
C SER A 73 -12.69 25.16 8.77
N LYS A 74 -13.84 25.02 8.14
CA LYS A 74 -14.10 25.56 6.80
C LYS A 74 -15.55 26.03 6.68
N ALA A 75 -15.72 27.32 6.37
CA ALA A 75 -17.03 27.86 6.01
C ALA A 75 -17.49 27.27 4.67
N LEU A 76 -18.75 26.86 4.61
CA LEU A 76 -19.29 26.18 3.44
C LEU A 76 -19.79 27.18 2.38
N PRO A 77 -19.68 26.84 1.08
CA PRO A 77 -20.39 27.55 0.03
C PRO A 77 -21.90 27.29 0.12
N VAL A 78 -22.70 28.14 -0.53
CA VAL A 78 -24.15 27.93 -0.66
C VAL A 78 -24.46 26.57 -1.31
N ALA A 79 -23.71 26.20 -2.35
CA ALA A 79 -23.77 24.88 -2.97
C ALA A 79 -22.45 24.57 -3.72
N GLY A 80 -22.15 23.28 -3.91
CA GLY A 80 -21.02 22.76 -4.67
C GLY A 80 -19.89 22.20 -3.81
N GLY A 81 -18.68 22.15 -4.37
CA GLY A 81 -17.54 21.50 -3.74
C GLY A 81 -16.70 22.41 -2.84
N ALA A 82 -16.26 21.89 -1.70
CA ALA A 82 -15.22 22.49 -0.86
C ALA A 82 -14.25 21.41 -0.38
N SER A 83 -13.03 21.77 -0.01
CA SER A 83 -12.09 20.82 0.58
C SER A 83 -11.16 21.50 1.58
N PHE A 84 -10.61 20.68 2.46
CA PHE A 84 -9.53 21.07 3.35
C PHE A 84 -8.58 19.88 3.54
N SER A 85 -7.38 20.19 4.04
CA SER A 85 -6.33 19.19 4.16
C SER A 85 -5.65 19.25 5.52
N PHE A 86 -5.11 18.10 5.88
CA PHE A 86 -4.23 17.91 7.02
C PHE A 86 -2.80 17.71 6.50
N PRO A 87 -1.80 18.42 7.06
CA PRO A 87 -0.41 18.22 6.69
C PRO A 87 0.04 16.79 7.00
N GLY A 88 0.90 16.20 6.18
CA GLY A 88 1.44 14.85 6.43
C GLY A 88 2.24 14.70 7.73
N ALA A 89 2.59 15.81 8.38
CA ALA A 89 3.22 15.87 9.70
C ALA A 89 2.21 15.86 10.87
N THR A 90 0.91 15.69 10.60
CA THR A 90 -0.14 15.62 11.65
C THR A 90 0.12 14.44 12.59
N PHE A 91 0.58 13.31 12.04
CA PHE A 91 0.95 12.13 12.81
C PHE A 91 2.41 11.75 12.57
N HIS A 92 3.05 11.18 13.59
CA HIS A 92 4.48 10.81 13.58
C HIS A 92 4.70 9.30 13.75
N SER A 93 3.66 8.54 14.08
CA SER A 93 3.70 7.11 14.32
C SER A 93 2.48 6.43 13.71
N GLU A 94 2.61 5.14 13.43
CA GLU A 94 1.50 4.31 12.98
C GLU A 94 0.45 4.18 14.09
N ALA A 95 -0.82 4.29 13.72
CA ALA A 95 -1.96 4.15 14.62
C ALA A 95 -3.18 3.66 13.84
N PHE A 96 -4.00 2.82 14.47
CA PHE A 96 -5.19 2.26 13.85
C PHE A 96 -6.44 2.76 14.56
N ASN A 97 -7.54 2.87 13.82
CA ASN A 97 -8.83 3.35 14.32
C ASN A 97 -8.72 4.70 15.06
N VAL A 98 -7.97 5.63 14.48
CA VAL A 98 -7.84 6.99 15.01
C VAL A 98 -9.17 7.71 14.78
N PRO A 99 -9.83 8.23 15.84
CA PRO A 99 -11.10 8.90 15.69
C PRO A 99 -10.90 10.29 15.08
N LEU A 100 -11.64 10.54 14.01
CA LEU A 100 -11.84 11.84 13.39
C LEU A 100 -13.27 12.30 13.69
N GLU A 101 -13.40 13.35 14.48
CA GLU A 101 -14.68 14.00 14.72
C GLU A 101 -14.98 14.99 13.60
N LEU A 102 -16.14 14.83 12.97
CA LEU A 102 -16.67 15.72 11.97
C LEU A 102 -17.92 16.40 12.54
N ARG A 103 -17.95 17.73 12.49
CA ARG A 103 -19.02 18.55 13.07
C ARG A 103 -19.53 19.53 12.03
N LEU A 104 -20.85 19.61 11.90
CA LEU A 104 -21.53 20.66 11.15
C LEU A 104 -22.04 21.69 12.14
N LEU A 105 -21.67 22.94 11.93
CA LEU A 105 -22.02 24.07 12.78
C LEU A 105 -22.89 25.07 12.01
N ARG A 106 -23.87 25.64 12.71
CA ARG A 106 -24.68 26.79 12.27
C ARG A 106 -24.65 27.84 13.39
N ASP A 107 -24.23 29.06 13.07
CA ASP A 107 -24.10 30.15 14.04
C ASP A 107 -23.27 29.80 15.29
N GLY A 108 -22.25 28.95 15.11
CA GLY A 108 -21.38 28.47 16.19
C GLY A 108 -21.94 27.32 17.04
N ASN A 109 -23.15 26.83 16.76
CA ASN A 109 -23.73 25.67 17.43
C ASN A 109 -23.60 24.42 16.57
N VAL A 110 -23.24 23.29 17.19
CA VAL A 110 -23.17 21.99 16.51
C VAL A 110 -24.58 21.49 16.25
N VAL A 111 -24.94 21.33 14.98
CA VAL A 111 -26.25 20.84 14.52
C VAL A 111 -26.21 19.37 14.12
N ALA A 112 -25.06 18.89 13.63
CA ALA A 112 -24.83 17.48 13.33
C ALA A 112 -23.37 17.13 13.64
N ASN A 113 -23.13 15.90 14.08
CA ASN A 113 -21.79 15.38 14.26
C ASN A 113 -21.73 13.89 13.90
N THR A 114 -20.53 13.44 13.58
CA THR A 114 -20.21 12.02 13.43
C THR A 114 -18.75 11.81 13.79
N THR A 115 -18.42 10.59 14.17
CA THR A 115 -17.03 10.19 14.36
C THR A 115 -16.75 9.06 13.39
N VAL A 116 -15.69 9.22 12.61
CA VAL A 116 -15.19 8.18 11.69
C VAL A 116 -13.84 7.68 12.17
N GLU A 117 -13.51 6.43 11.88
CA GLU A 117 -12.24 5.83 12.23
C GLU A 117 -11.33 5.83 11.00
N ILE A 118 -10.10 6.30 11.16
CA ILE A 118 -9.09 6.24 10.11
C ILE A 118 -7.81 5.57 10.60
N ASP A 119 -7.10 4.94 9.67
CA ASP A 119 -5.81 4.34 9.91
C ASP A 119 -4.69 5.27 9.48
N VAL A 120 -3.70 5.45 10.34
CA VAL A 120 -2.48 6.23 10.07
C VAL A 120 -1.38 5.25 9.71
N SER A 121 -0.96 5.27 8.45
CA SER A 121 0.12 4.44 7.92
C SER A 121 1.41 5.25 7.81
N VAL A 122 2.52 4.66 8.25
CA VAL A 122 3.87 5.19 8.05
C VAL A 122 4.50 4.47 6.86
N PRO A 123 5.07 5.18 5.88
CA PRO A 123 5.75 4.52 4.76
C PRO A 123 6.89 3.64 5.29
N PRO A 124 7.12 2.46 4.69
CA PRO A 124 8.20 1.58 5.13
C PRO A 124 9.53 2.32 5.05
N ALA A 125 10.37 2.11 6.06
CA ALA A 125 11.72 2.67 6.06
C ALA A 125 12.46 2.28 4.77
N GLU A 126 13.23 3.20 4.20
CA GLU A 126 14.00 2.97 2.97
C GLU A 126 14.92 1.74 3.08
N ASP A 127 15.44 1.48 4.29
CA ASP A 127 16.25 0.31 4.60
C ASP A 127 15.51 -1.01 4.35
N LEU A 128 14.18 -1.05 4.54
CA LEU A 128 13.37 -2.23 4.28
C LEU A 128 13.26 -2.50 2.77
N LEU A 129 13.16 -1.46 1.94
CA LEU A 129 13.17 -1.58 0.48
C LEU A 129 14.54 -2.10 0.00
N TRP A 130 15.62 -1.57 0.56
CA TRP A 130 16.98 -2.06 0.27
C TRP A 130 17.20 -3.50 0.73
N LEU A 131 16.68 -3.87 1.90
CA LEU A 131 16.72 -5.24 2.39
C LEU A 131 16.02 -6.20 1.44
N TRP A 132 14.81 -5.85 0.98
CA TRP A 132 14.07 -6.63 -0.01
C TRP A 132 14.81 -6.75 -1.34
N GLY A 133 15.41 -5.65 -1.81
CA GLY A 133 16.25 -5.64 -3.01
C GLY A 133 17.46 -6.56 -2.85
N GLY A 134 18.16 -6.47 -1.72
CA GLY A 134 19.30 -7.31 -1.38
C GLY A 134 18.95 -8.79 -1.30
N MET A 135 17.86 -9.13 -0.61
CA MET A 135 17.34 -10.51 -0.54
C MET A 135 16.98 -11.05 -1.92
N THR A 136 16.38 -10.24 -2.78
CA THR A 136 16.02 -10.65 -4.15
C THR A 136 17.26 -11.00 -4.96
N VAL A 137 18.28 -10.14 -4.96
CA VAL A 137 19.55 -10.40 -5.65
C VAL A 137 20.24 -11.64 -5.07
N PHE A 138 20.25 -11.78 -3.75
CA PHE A 138 20.80 -12.94 -3.05
C PHE A 138 20.14 -14.25 -3.51
N TRP A 139 18.80 -14.31 -3.51
CA TRP A 139 18.06 -15.50 -3.94
C TRP A 139 18.25 -15.83 -5.42
N LEU A 140 18.29 -14.81 -6.29
CA LEU A 140 18.60 -15.01 -7.71
C LEU A 140 20.01 -15.58 -7.91
N GLY A 141 20.97 -15.13 -7.09
CA GLY A 141 22.33 -15.68 -7.07
C GLY A 141 22.36 -17.17 -6.71
N ILE A 142 21.66 -17.56 -5.64
CA ILE A 142 21.54 -18.97 -5.22
C ILE A 142 20.89 -19.81 -6.33
N ALA A 143 19.77 -19.35 -6.88
CA ALA A 143 19.06 -20.07 -7.92
C ALA A 143 19.91 -20.25 -9.19
N GLY A 144 20.62 -19.20 -9.60
CA GLY A 144 21.55 -19.25 -10.73
C GLY A 144 22.68 -20.25 -10.50
N TYR A 145 23.29 -20.21 -9.31
CA TYR A 145 24.39 -21.10 -8.96
C TYR A 145 23.94 -22.57 -8.87
N ALA A 146 22.81 -22.85 -8.22
CA ALA A 146 22.23 -24.19 -8.16
C ALA A 146 21.90 -24.72 -9.57
N GLY A 147 21.34 -23.88 -10.44
CA GLY A 147 21.08 -24.25 -11.83
C GLY A 147 22.35 -24.50 -12.65
N TRP A 148 23.45 -23.80 -12.37
CA TRP A 148 24.75 -24.09 -12.96
C TRP A 148 25.32 -25.42 -12.46
N LEU A 149 25.29 -25.66 -11.14
CA LEU A 149 25.75 -26.92 -10.52
C LEU A 149 25.01 -28.12 -11.11
N HIS A 150 23.68 -28.03 -11.25
CA HIS A 150 22.87 -29.10 -11.81
C HIS A 150 23.30 -29.46 -13.24
N ARG A 151 23.52 -28.45 -14.09
CA ARG A 151 24.02 -28.65 -15.46
C ARG A 151 25.43 -29.27 -15.47
N ARG A 152 26.29 -28.81 -14.57
CA ARG A 152 27.67 -29.31 -14.47
C ARG A 152 27.70 -30.78 -14.01
N GLN A 153 26.85 -31.17 -13.06
CA GLN A 153 26.70 -32.55 -12.63
C GLN A 153 26.22 -33.45 -13.77
N ALA A 154 25.23 -33.01 -14.55
CA ALA A 154 24.72 -33.77 -15.69
C ALA A 154 25.81 -33.99 -16.76
N GLU A 155 26.62 -32.97 -17.02
CA GLU A 155 27.73 -33.06 -17.98
C GLU A 155 28.82 -34.03 -17.50
N LEU A 156 29.26 -33.91 -16.25
CA LEU A 156 30.26 -34.80 -15.66
C LEU A 156 29.79 -36.26 -15.67
N ARG A 157 28.50 -36.50 -15.41
CA ARG A 157 27.91 -37.83 -15.46
C ARG A 157 27.99 -38.43 -16.87
N ARG A 158 27.66 -37.66 -17.90
CA ARG A 158 27.78 -38.11 -19.31
C ARG A 158 29.22 -38.43 -19.68
N GLN A 159 30.16 -37.60 -19.26
CA GLN A 159 31.60 -37.83 -19.51
C GLN A 159 32.12 -39.10 -18.83
N LEU A 160 31.65 -39.39 -17.62
CA LEU A 160 31.98 -40.62 -16.91
C LEU A 160 31.39 -41.85 -17.61
N GLU A 161 30.11 -41.80 -17.97
CA GLU A 161 29.43 -42.88 -18.70
C GLU A 161 30.12 -43.16 -20.05
N SER A 162 30.55 -42.13 -20.77
CA SER A 162 31.30 -42.29 -22.02
C SER A 162 32.70 -42.87 -21.80
N HIS A 163 33.39 -42.51 -20.72
CA HIS A 163 34.70 -43.08 -20.39
C HIS A 163 34.61 -44.56 -20.02
N ILE A 164 33.59 -44.95 -19.25
CA ILE A 164 33.35 -46.36 -18.90
C ILE A 164 33.02 -47.17 -20.17
N ALA A 165 32.18 -46.64 -21.06
CA ALA A 165 31.83 -47.30 -22.31
C ALA A 165 33.00 -47.41 -23.32
N ALA A 166 34.01 -46.55 -23.22
CA ALA A 166 35.18 -46.54 -24.09
C ALA A 166 36.38 -47.31 -23.52
N ALA A 167 36.29 -47.84 -22.29
CA ALA A 167 37.34 -48.67 -21.72
C ALA A 167 37.36 -50.03 -22.45
N PRO A 168 38.50 -50.47 -23.01
CA PRO A 168 38.59 -51.79 -23.63
C PRO A 168 38.36 -52.87 -22.58
N ASP A 169 37.59 -53.91 -22.92
CA ASP A 169 37.43 -55.11 -22.09
C ASP A 169 38.83 -55.71 -21.85
N GLY A 170 39.37 -55.45 -20.66
CA GLY A 170 40.61 -56.03 -20.18
C GLY A 170 40.38 -57.48 -19.79
N GLY A 171 40.18 -58.34 -20.78
CA GLY A 171 40.24 -59.79 -20.67
C GLY A 171 41.47 -60.31 -21.41
N GLU A 172 42.63 -60.26 -20.74
CA GLU A 172 43.76 -61.12 -21.10
C GLU A 172 43.38 -62.55 -20.70
N ASP A 173 42.86 -63.32 -21.66
CA ASP A 173 42.87 -64.78 -21.58
C ASP A 173 44.26 -65.24 -22.06
N GLY A 174 45.18 -65.35 -21.11
CA GLY A 174 46.48 -65.99 -21.32
C GLY A 174 46.36 -67.51 -21.18
N ASP A 175 46.71 -68.23 -22.24
CA ASP A 175 47.22 -69.61 -22.23
C ASP A 175 48.24 -69.78 -23.38
#